data_AF-A0A917AW03-F1
#
_entry.id   AF-A0A917AW03-F1
#
_cell.length_a   1.000
_cell.length_b   1.000
_cell.length_c   1.000
_cell.angle_alpha   90.00
_cell.angle_beta   90.00
_cell.angle_gamma   90.00
#
_symmetry.space_group_name_H-M   'P 1'
#
loop_
_entity.id
_entity.type
_entity.pdbx_description
1 polymer ?
#
loop_
_entity_poly.entity_id
_entity_poly.type
_entity_poly.pdbx_seq_one_letter_code
_entity_poly.pdbx_strand_id
1 'polypeptide(L)'
;MGTMPRGINYRHPGEGAIEFAMQYMEGLTRANALPVIQSLMKGNLHDRTDKRIKRCVYCGYYFRDKTKPNNSKNCGQGCKTDWDTMQRAKKRADTALLKPKKPKKSDFGHAWMLEYPFYSPEEAMFRWKWRYEVPKAHYKLEEIQGARYRCEMMGGRRKPKRIVPYSGSEPQ
;
A
#
# COMPACT_ATOMS: atom_id res chain seq x y z
N MET A 1 14.84 -22.11 25.44
CA MET A 1 16.12 -21.48 25.03
C MET A 1 15.83 -20.51 23.89
N GLY A 2 15.90 -19.21 24.14
CA GLY A 2 15.55 -18.19 23.16
C GLY A 2 16.67 -18.04 22.14
N THR A 3 16.39 -18.33 20.87
CA THR A 3 17.26 -18.01 19.75
C THR A 3 17.58 -16.52 19.77
N MET A 4 18.85 -16.15 19.98
CA MET A 4 19.34 -14.79 19.76
C MET A 4 18.92 -14.35 18.35
N PRO A 5 18.23 -13.22 18.16
CA PRO A 5 17.87 -12.78 16.82
C PRO A 5 19.14 -12.43 16.05
N ARG A 6 19.35 -13.12 14.92
CA ARG A 6 20.25 -12.73 13.84
C ARG A 6 20.05 -11.24 13.53
N GLY A 7 21.14 -10.50 13.35
CA GLY A 7 21.25 -9.06 13.07
C GLY A 7 19.94 -8.26 13.04
N ILE A 8 19.68 -7.46 14.07
CA ILE A 8 18.50 -6.59 14.13
C ILE A 8 18.70 -5.44 13.14
N ASN A 9 17.89 -5.41 12.08
CA ASN A 9 17.85 -4.30 11.15
C ASN A 9 16.94 -3.20 11.72
N TYR A 10 17.55 -2.14 12.25
CA TYR A 10 16.83 -0.96 12.73
C TYR A 10 16.27 -0.15 11.55
N ARG A 11 14.99 0.23 11.63
CA ARG A 11 14.35 1.15 10.67
C ARG A 11 14.09 2.50 11.33
N HIS A 12 13.33 3.39 10.68
CA HIS A 12 12.84 4.58 11.38
C HIS A 12 11.99 4.17 12.60
N PRO A 13 12.22 4.77 13.79
CA PRO A 13 11.42 4.46 14.98
C PRO A 13 9.96 4.86 14.76
N GLY A 14 9.04 4.07 15.32
CA GLY A 14 7.62 4.39 15.32
C GLY A 14 7.20 5.12 16.60
N GLU A 15 5.99 5.68 16.59
CA GLU A 15 5.44 6.49 17.70
C GLU A 15 5.65 5.87 19.08
N GLY A 16 5.18 4.64 19.33
CA GLY A 16 5.32 4.04 20.66
C GLY A 16 6.76 3.69 21.06
N ALA A 17 7.70 3.58 20.11
CA ALA A 17 9.11 3.43 20.44
C ALA A 17 9.74 4.79 20.82
N ILE A 18 9.30 5.87 20.16
CA ILE A 18 9.71 7.23 20.49
C ILE A 18 9.17 7.60 21.88
N GLU A 19 7.88 7.39 22.13
CA GLU A 19 7.27 7.64 23.45
C GLU A 19 7.97 6.88 24.57
N PHE A 20 8.32 5.61 24.33
CA PHE A 20 9.04 4.81 25.31
C PHE A 20 10.46 5.35 25.54
N ALA A 21 11.18 5.74 24.49
CA ALA A 21 12.51 6.34 24.64
C ALA A 21 12.44 7.71 25.34
N MET A 22 11.40 8.51 25.08
CA MET A 22 11.20 9.83 25.70
C MET A 22 11.16 9.74 27.23
N GLN A 23 10.58 8.68 27.80
CA GLN A 23 10.53 8.46 29.25
C GLN A 23 11.92 8.42 29.92
N TYR A 24 12.96 8.01 29.18
CA TYR A 24 14.34 7.95 29.67
C TYR A 24 15.18 9.16 29.26
N MET A 25 14.65 9.98 28.35
CA MET A 25 15.37 11.06 27.68
C MET A 25 14.93 12.44 28.16
N GLU A 26 13.80 12.53 28.84
CA GLU A 26 13.22 13.78 29.30
C GLU A 26 14.20 14.55 30.21
N GLY A 27 14.47 15.82 29.85
CA GLY A 27 15.39 16.69 30.59
C GLY A 27 16.88 16.51 30.29
N LEU A 28 17.27 15.56 29.42
CA LEU A 28 18.67 15.35 29.04
C LEU A 28 19.07 16.20 27.84
N THR A 29 20.30 16.72 27.87
CA THR A 29 20.93 17.32 26.69
C THR A 29 21.26 16.24 25.67
N ARG A 30 21.40 16.64 24.39
CA ARG A 30 21.72 15.71 23.29
C ARG A 30 22.96 14.86 23.56
N ALA A 31 23.99 15.42 24.20
CA ALA A 31 25.23 14.69 24.52
C ALA A 31 24.98 13.58 25.56
N ASN A 32 24.18 13.87 26.59
CA ASN A 32 23.87 12.91 27.66
C ASN A 32 22.81 11.88 27.24
N ALA A 33 21.98 12.21 26.25
CA ALA A 33 20.98 11.32 25.66
C ALA A 33 21.60 10.14 24.88
N LEU A 34 22.71 10.35 24.18
CA LEU A 34 23.36 9.32 23.36
C LEU A 34 23.72 8.03 24.11
N PRO A 35 24.41 8.07 25.27
CA PRO A 35 24.73 6.84 26.01
C PRO A 35 23.48 6.13 26.55
N VAL A 36 22.43 6.89 26.89
CA VAL A 36 21.15 6.34 27.33
C VAL A 36 20.46 5.59 26.19
N ILE A 37 20.40 6.17 24.98
CA ILE A 37 19.85 5.51 23.80
C ILE A 37 20.60 4.22 23.48
N GLN A 38 21.93 4.25 23.50
CA GLN A 38 22.74 3.06 23.23
C GLN A 38 22.46 1.94 24.25
N SER A 39 22.30 2.31 25.52
CA SER A 39 21.98 1.37 26.60
C SER A 39 20.55 0.81 26.48
N LEU A 40 19.60 1.64 26.04
CA LEU A 40 18.23 1.25 25.76
C LEU A 40 18.15 0.28 24.57
N MET A 41 18.91 0.54 23.49
CA MET A 41 19.00 -0.35 22.32
C MET A 41 19.63 -1.71 22.67
N LYS A 42 20.63 -1.75 23.56
CA LYS A 42 21.22 -3.00 24.07
C LYS A 42 20.27 -3.76 25.00
N GLY A 43 19.27 -3.08 25.55
CA GLY A 43 18.30 -3.64 26.48
C GLY A 43 18.83 -3.82 27.90
N ASN A 44 19.73 -2.92 28.30
CA ASN A 44 20.28 -2.90 29.66
C ASN A 44 19.49 -1.97 30.59
N LEU A 45 18.71 -1.04 30.04
CA LEU A 45 18.05 0.03 30.80
C LEU A 45 16.63 -0.32 31.29
N HIS A 46 15.96 -1.26 30.63
CA HIS A 46 14.60 -1.65 30.99
C HIS A 46 14.59 -2.93 31.83
N ASP A 47 13.59 -3.05 32.71
CA ASP A 47 13.39 -4.23 33.53
C ASP A 47 13.13 -5.46 32.67
N ARG A 48 14.05 -6.43 32.74
CA ARG A 48 13.92 -7.71 32.02
C ARG A 48 12.72 -8.55 32.50
N THR A 49 12.18 -8.22 33.67
CA THR A 49 11.00 -8.87 34.26
C THR A 49 9.68 -8.33 33.71
N ASP A 50 9.67 -7.12 33.12
CA ASP A 50 8.45 -6.52 32.56
C ASP A 50 8.11 -7.15 31.20
N LYS A 51 7.13 -8.06 31.23
CA LYS A 51 6.62 -8.77 30.04
C LYS A 51 5.89 -7.85 29.04
N ARG A 52 5.61 -6.59 29.41
CA ARG A 52 4.99 -5.62 28.49
C ARG A 52 6.03 -4.91 27.62
N ILE A 53 7.30 -4.92 28.00
CA ILE A 53 8.36 -4.31 27.20
C ILE A 53 8.79 -5.32 26.13
N LYS A 54 8.56 -4.95 24.88
CA LYS A 54 8.78 -5.83 23.71
C LYS A 54 9.57 -5.09 22.65
N ARG A 55 10.19 -5.84 21.74
CA ARG A 55 10.78 -5.27 20.51
C ARG A 55 9.75 -5.25 19.40
N CYS A 56 9.67 -4.12 18.70
CA CYS A 56 8.84 -3.98 17.53
C CYS A 56 9.36 -4.87 16.40
N VAL A 57 8.49 -5.70 15.82
CA VAL A 57 8.84 -6.60 14.70
C VAL A 57 9.25 -5.83 13.44
N TYR A 58 8.74 -4.61 13.27
CA TYR A 58 9.04 -3.78 12.09
C TYR A 58 10.29 -2.92 12.26
N CYS A 59 10.32 -2.04 13.27
CA CYS A 59 11.40 -1.07 13.43
C CYS A 59 12.56 -1.55 14.32
N GLY A 60 12.37 -2.62 15.08
CA GLY A 60 13.42 -3.23 15.92
C GLY A 60 13.62 -2.58 17.30
N TYR A 61 13.04 -1.40 17.55
CA TYR A 61 13.16 -0.71 18.84
C TYR A 61 12.24 -1.28 19.91
N TYR A 62 12.62 -1.04 21.17
CA TYR A 62 11.79 -1.38 22.32
C TYR A 62 10.61 -0.43 22.45
N PHE A 63 9.48 -0.97 22.90
CA PHE A 63 8.29 -0.22 23.25
C PHE A 63 7.54 -0.94 24.37
N ARG A 64 6.70 -0.20 25.09
CA ARG A 64 5.81 -0.74 26.12
C ARG A 64 4.44 -1.04 25.50
N ASP A 65 4.00 -2.28 25.60
CA ASP A 65 2.69 -2.71 25.14
C ASP A 65 1.57 -2.09 26.00
N LYS A 66 0.81 -1.16 25.40
CA LYS A 66 -0.34 -0.51 26.05
C LYS A 66 -1.64 -1.31 25.87
N THR A 67 -1.63 -2.37 25.07
CA THR A 67 -2.85 -3.14 24.79
C THR A 67 -3.26 -3.99 25.99
N LYS A 68 -4.56 -4.04 26.30
CA LYS A 68 -5.11 -4.90 27.37
C LYS A 68 -4.66 -6.37 27.28
N PRO A 69 -4.66 -7.03 26.10
CA PRO A 69 -4.22 -8.43 26.00
C PRO A 69 -2.69 -8.63 26.07
N ASN A 70 -1.88 -7.57 26.10
CA ASN A 70 -0.42 -7.64 26.02
C ASN A 70 0.06 -8.55 24.87
N ASN A 71 -0.47 -8.36 23.66
CA ASN A 71 -0.15 -9.18 22.48
C ASN A 71 0.38 -8.36 21.30
N SER A 72 0.59 -7.05 21.47
CA SER A 72 1.06 -6.22 20.37
C SER A 72 2.51 -6.58 20.03
N LYS A 73 2.79 -6.59 18.73
CA LYS A 73 4.09 -6.91 18.13
C LYS A 73 4.76 -5.67 17.54
N ASN A 74 4.01 -4.59 17.36
CA ASN A 74 4.44 -3.38 16.69
C ASN A 74 4.19 -2.21 17.63
N CYS A 75 5.11 -1.24 17.64
CA CYS A 75 5.05 -0.09 18.54
C CYS A 75 3.97 0.95 18.19
N GLY A 76 3.28 0.80 17.06
CA GLY A 76 2.23 1.73 16.64
C GLY A 76 1.54 1.28 15.35
N GLN A 77 0.50 2.02 14.95
CA GLN A 77 -0.31 1.69 13.78
C GLN A 77 0.45 1.85 12.46
N GLY A 78 1.35 2.86 12.35
CA GLY A 78 2.21 3.04 11.19
C GLY A 78 3.11 1.82 10.95
N CYS A 79 3.87 1.41 11.98
CA CYS A 79 4.71 0.22 11.92
C CYS A 79 3.93 -1.08 11.63
N LYS A 80 2.67 -1.17 12.05
CA LYS A 80 1.80 -2.32 11.73
C LYS A 80 1.44 -2.35 10.25
N THR A 81 0.99 -1.21 9.70
CA THR A 81 0.62 -1.06 8.29
C THR A 81 1.80 -1.38 7.37
N ASP A 82 2.99 -0.86 7.69
CA ASP A 82 4.19 -1.12 6.89
C ASP A 82 4.62 -2.58 6.93
N TRP A 83 4.54 -3.19 8.11
CA TRP A 83 4.84 -4.61 8.27
C TRP A 83 3.87 -5.49 7.46
N ASP A 84 2.58 -5.22 7.55
CA ASP A 84 1.57 -5.95 6.79
C ASP A 84 1.75 -5.77 5.29
N THR A 85 2.13 -4.56 4.85
CA THR A 85 2.44 -4.26 3.45
C THR A 85 3.65 -5.07 2.96
N MET A 86 4.73 -5.10 3.74
CA MET A 86 5.92 -5.90 3.43
C MET A 86 5.59 -7.41 3.38
N GLN A 87 4.80 -7.91 4.32
CA GLN A 87 4.40 -9.31 4.36
C GLN A 87 3.52 -9.68 3.18
N ARG A 88 2.60 -8.80 2.77
CA ARG A 88 1.80 -8.97 1.54
C ARG A 88 2.69 -8.96 0.30
N ALA A 89 3.69 -8.10 0.23
CA ALA A 89 4.64 -8.06 -0.89
C ALA A 89 5.43 -9.37 -1.00
N LYS A 90 5.96 -9.88 0.12
CA LYS A 90 6.65 -11.19 0.18
C LYS A 90 5.74 -12.31 -0.29
N LYS A 91 4.52 -12.42 0.26
CA LYS A 91 3.54 -13.42 -0.17
C LYS A 91 3.24 -13.32 -1.67
N ARG A 92 3.11 -12.11 -2.22
CA ARG A 92 2.90 -11.93 -3.67
C ARG A 92 4.10 -12.42 -4.48
N ALA A 93 5.32 -12.10 -4.06
CA ALA A 93 6.54 -12.57 -4.70
C ALA A 93 6.63 -14.11 -4.66
N ASP A 94 6.41 -14.72 -3.48
CA ASP A 94 6.40 -16.18 -3.31
C ASP A 94 5.33 -16.83 -4.18
N THR A 95 4.12 -16.27 -4.24
CA THR A 95 3.06 -16.79 -5.12
C THR A 95 3.40 -16.66 -6.59
N ALA A 96 4.11 -15.59 -7.00
CA ALA A 96 4.52 -15.40 -8.38
C ALA A 96 5.61 -16.41 -8.79
N LEU A 97 6.50 -16.78 -7.86
CA LEU A 97 7.51 -17.82 -8.08
C LEU A 97 6.89 -19.21 -8.14
N LEU A 98 5.98 -19.55 -7.21
CA LEU A 98 5.37 -20.88 -7.11
C LEU A 98 4.28 -21.12 -8.16
N LYS A 99 3.53 -20.08 -8.51
CA LYS A 99 2.41 -20.13 -9.45
C LYS A 99 2.47 -18.91 -10.37
N PRO A 100 3.40 -18.89 -11.34
CA PRO A 100 3.48 -17.79 -12.28
C PRO A 100 2.13 -17.62 -12.97
N LYS A 101 1.61 -16.39 -12.97
CA LYS A 101 0.39 -16.08 -13.72
C LYS A 101 0.67 -16.39 -15.17
N LYS A 102 -0.22 -17.17 -15.81
CA LYS A 102 -0.17 -17.36 -17.25
C LYS A 102 -0.16 -15.97 -17.91
N PRO A 103 0.74 -15.71 -18.87
CA PRO A 103 0.77 -14.43 -19.57
C PRO A 103 -0.61 -14.17 -20.16
N LYS A 104 -1.11 -12.95 -19.97
CA LYS A 104 -2.38 -12.55 -20.57
C LYS A 104 -2.15 -12.33 -22.06
N LYS A 105 -3.21 -12.47 -22.87
CA LYS A 105 -3.16 -12.13 -24.31
C LYS A 105 -2.67 -10.70 -24.59
N SER A 106 -2.84 -9.79 -23.63
CA SER A 106 -2.30 -8.42 -23.67
C SER A 106 -0.78 -8.34 -23.51
N ASP A 107 -0.17 -9.31 -22.84
CA ASP A 107 1.28 -9.32 -22.57
C ASP A 107 2.07 -9.76 -23.82
N PHE A 108 1.39 -10.44 -24.75
CA PHE A 108 1.86 -10.71 -26.11
C PHE A 108 1.56 -9.56 -27.09
N GLY A 109 1.05 -8.43 -26.56
CA GLY A 109 0.54 -7.30 -27.33
C GLY A 109 1.63 -6.42 -27.93
N HIS A 110 2.42 -6.98 -28.86
CA HIS A 110 3.23 -6.21 -29.81
C HIS A 110 2.38 -5.54 -30.92
N ALA A 111 1.05 -5.53 -30.81
CA ALA A 111 0.15 -5.16 -31.91
C ALA A 111 -0.13 -3.65 -32.07
N TRP A 112 0.28 -2.80 -31.13
CA TRP A 112 -0.12 -1.38 -31.15
C TRP A 112 0.94 -0.44 -31.74
N MET A 113 2.24 -0.68 -31.55
CA MET A 113 3.26 0.39 -31.64
C MET A 113 4.46 0.10 -32.55
N LEU A 114 4.36 -0.90 -33.42
CA LEU A 114 5.27 -1.06 -34.56
C LEU A 114 4.46 -0.78 -35.82
N GLU A 115 4.91 0.21 -36.59
CA GLU A 115 4.33 0.68 -37.86
C GLU A 115 4.28 -0.41 -38.95
N TYR A 116 4.68 -1.65 -38.64
CA TYR A 116 4.73 -2.76 -39.56
C TYR A 116 3.72 -3.86 -39.18
N PRO A 117 2.62 -4.01 -39.94
CA PRO A 117 1.59 -5.04 -39.75
C PRO A 117 2.08 -6.50 -39.87
N PHE A 118 3.35 -6.72 -40.21
CA PHE A 118 3.88 -8.00 -40.68
C PHE A 118 4.08 -9.07 -39.58
N TYR A 119 4.02 -8.68 -38.30
CA TYR A 119 4.27 -9.59 -37.17
C TYR A 119 3.07 -9.84 -36.24
N SER A 120 1.89 -9.30 -36.57
CA SER A 120 0.65 -9.70 -35.90
C SER A 120 0.01 -10.84 -36.67
N PRO A 121 -0.34 -11.98 -36.05
CA PRO A 121 -1.12 -13.00 -36.74
C PRO A 121 -2.45 -12.39 -37.21
N GLU A 122 -2.82 -12.61 -38.46
CA GLU A 122 -4.03 -12.03 -39.08
C GLU A 122 -5.30 -12.24 -38.24
N GLU A 123 -5.40 -13.38 -37.55
CA GLU A 123 -6.49 -13.67 -36.61
C GLU A 123 -6.67 -12.59 -35.52
N ALA A 124 -5.57 -12.03 -35.01
CA ALA A 124 -5.63 -11.01 -33.98
C ALA A 124 -6.18 -9.69 -34.53
N MET A 125 -5.84 -9.35 -35.78
CA MET A 125 -6.38 -8.19 -36.48
C MET A 125 -7.89 -8.37 -36.75
N PHE A 126 -8.30 -9.51 -37.30
CA PHE A 126 -9.71 -9.77 -37.61
C PHE A 126 -10.60 -9.82 -36.38
N ARG A 127 -10.15 -10.46 -35.28
CA ARG A 127 -10.91 -10.48 -34.01
C ARG A 127 -11.11 -9.09 -33.41
N TRP A 128 -10.17 -8.17 -33.63
CA TRP A 128 -10.29 -6.80 -33.14
C TRP A 128 -11.17 -5.94 -34.05
N LYS A 129 -10.96 -6.01 -35.37
CA LYS A 129 -11.75 -5.31 -36.40
C LYS A 129 -13.24 -5.63 -36.28
N TRP A 130 -13.58 -6.89 -36.00
CA TRP A 130 -14.96 -7.31 -35.75
C TRP A 130 -15.65 -6.58 -34.59
N ARG A 131 -14.93 -5.99 -33.62
CA ARG A 131 -15.57 -5.24 -32.52
C ARG A 131 -16.00 -3.83 -32.92
N TYR A 132 -15.34 -3.24 -33.90
CA TYR A 132 -15.57 -1.86 -34.33
C TYR A 132 -16.40 -1.79 -35.60
N GLU A 133 -16.24 -2.76 -36.49
CA GLU A 133 -16.89 -2.82 -37.80
C GLU A 133 -18.06 -3.80 -37.84
N VAL A 134 -18.76 -4.00 -36.71
CA VAL A 134 -19.99 -4.80 -36.71
C VAL A 134 -21.03 -4.08 -37.57
N PRO A 135 -21.58 -4.69 -38.63
CA PRO A 135 -22.70 -4.12 -39.35
C PRO A 135 -23.89 -3.99 -38.40
N LYS A 136 -24.41 -2.78 -38.25
CA LYS A 136 -25.58 -2.49 -37.41
C LYS A 136 -26.78 -2.24 -38.29
N ALA A 137 -27.92 -2.79 -37.91
CA ALA A 137 -29.19 -2.51 -38.56
C ALA A 137 -29.55 -1.02 -38.44
N HIS A 138 -30.30 -0.50 -39.42
CA HIS A 138 -30.57 0.93 -39.60
C HIS A 138 -31.14 1.60 -38.33
N TYR A 139 -32.15 1.00 -37.71
CA TYR A 139 -32.78 1.49 -36.47
C TYR A 139 -31.76 1.67 -35.32
N LYS A 140 -30.74 0.81 -35.26
CA LYS A 140 -29.72 0.83 -34.21
C LYS A 140 -28.69 1.94 -34.44
N LEU A 141 -28.52 2.41 -35.68
CA LEU A 141 -27.65 3.54 -36.00
C LEU A 141 -28.27 4.84 -35.49
N GLU A 142 -29.58 5.02 -35.68
CA GLU A 142 -30.34 6.18 -35.18
C GLU A 142 -30.29 6.26 -33.64
N GLU A 143 -30.48 5.13 -32.95
CA GLU A 143 -30.34 5.05 -31.49
C GLU A 143 -28.94 5.48 -31.01
N ILE A 144 -27.89 5.06 -31.70
CA ILE A 144 -26.51 5.40 -31.36
C ILE A 144 -26.24 6.89 -31.59
N GLN A 145 -26.75 7.45 -32.69
CA GLN A 145 -26.64 8.89 -32.97
C GLN A 145 -27.39 9.71 -31.93
N GLY A 146 -28.62 9.33 -31.58
CA GLY A 146 -29.41 9.99 -30.53
C GLY A 146 -28.77 9.88 -29.14
N ALA A 147 -28.12 8.76 -28.82
CA ALA A 147 -27.36 8.61 -27.58
C ALA A 147 -26.11 9.49 -27.55
N ARG A 148 -25.38 9.63 -28.67
CA ARG A 148 -24.23 10.54 -28.78
C ARG A 148 -24.65 11.99 -28.60
N TYR A 149 -25.71 12.41 -29.30
CA TYR A 149 -26.26 13.76 -29.19
C TYR A 149 -26.68 14.10 -27.76
N ARG A 150 -27.41 13.20 -27.08
CA ARG A 150 -27.77 13.36 -25.66
C ARG A 150 -26.55 13.47 -24.75
N CYS A 151 -25.52 12.66 -24.97
CA CYS A 151 -24.27 12.76 -24.19
C CYS A 151 -23.55 14.09 -24.43
N GLU A 152 -23.54 14.60 -25.64
CA GLU A 152 -22.91 15.88 -25.99
C GLU A 152 -23.64 17.06 -25.32
N MET A 153 -24.97 17.08 -25.40
CA MET A 153 -25.81 18.08 -24.74
C MET A 153 -25.69 18.08 -23.20
N MET A 154 -25.36 16.93 -22.59
CA MET A 154 -25.15 16.80 -21.14
C MET A 154 -23.70 17.07 -20.67
N GLY A 155 -22.82 17.57 -21.55
CA GLY A 155 -21.42 17.88 -21.19
C GLY A 155 -20.48 16.66 -21.24
N GLY A 156 -20.83 15.64 -22.02
CA GLY A 156 -20.05 14.42 -22.22
C GLY A 156 -20.36 13.31 -21.21
N ARG A 157 -19.47 12.29 -21.14
CA ARG A 157 -19.62 11.14 -20.22
C ARG A 157 -19.24 11.43 -18.77
N ARG A 158 -18.74 12.63 -18.48
CA ARG A 158 -18.34 13.03 -17.12
C ARG A 158 -19.53 13.68 -16.43
N LYS A 159 -19.99 13.07 -15.33
CA LYS A 159 -20.99 13.71 -14.45
C LYS A 159 -20.41 15.03 -13.93
N PRO A 160 -21.17 16.14 -13.95
CA PRO A 160 -20.71 17.40 -13.38
C PRO A 160 -20.44 17.22 -11.89
N LYS A 161 -19.28 17.72 -11.44
CA LYS A 161 -18.85 17.60 -10.04
C LYS A 161 -19.72 18.55 -9.20
N ARG A 162 -20.67 18.01 -8.44
CA ARG A 162 -21.47 18.82 -7.51
C ARG A 162 -20.61 19.20 -6.31
N ILE A 163 -20.20 20.47 -6.25
CA ILE A 163 -19.54 21.04 -5.07
C ILE A 163 -20.65 21.44 -4.10
N VAL A 164 -20.71 20.80 -2.94
CA VAL A 164 -21.64 21.18 -1.86
C VAL A 164 -20.94 22.23 -1.01
N PRO A 165 -21.49 23.45 -0.85
CA PRO A 165 -20.90 24.45 0.03
C PRO A 165 -21.05 23.99 1.49
N TYR A 166 -19.93 23.78 2.16
CA TYR A 166 -19.88 23.49 3.59
C TYR A 166 -19.75 24.80 4.35
N SER A 167 -20.85 25.30 4.91
CA SER A 167 -20.84 26.38 5.91
C SER A 167 -20.59 25.74 7.27
N GLY A 168 -19.34 25.70 7.70
CA GLY A 168 -18.87 25.02 8.92
C GLY A 168 -19.32 25.66 10.24
N SER A 169 -20.63 25.87 10.44
CA SER A 169 -21.20 26.24 11.73
C SER A 169 -21.81 25.00 12.39
N GLU A 170 -20.98 24.20 13.05
CA GLU A 170 -21.45 23.27 14.08
C GLU A 170 -21.43 24.01 15.44
N PRO A 171 -22.53 24.03 16.21
CA PRO A 171 -22.56 24.60 17.55
C PRO A 171 -21.82 23.70 18.56
N GLN A 172 -21.09 24.34 19.48
CA GLN A 172 -20.28 23.75 20.55
C GLN A 172 -21.09 22.95 21.57
#